data_AF-A0AAV7PLC0-F1
#
_entry.id   AF-A0AAV7PLC0-F1
#
_cell.length_a   1.000
_cell.length_b   1.000
_cell.length_c   1.000
_cell.angle_alpha   90.00
_cell.angle_beta   90.00
_cell.angle_gamma   90.00
#
_symmetry.space_group_name_H-M   'P 1'
#
loop_
_entity.id
_entity.type
_entity.pdbx_description
1 polymer ?
#
loop_
_entity_poly.entity_id
_entity_poly.type
_entity_poly.pdbx_seq_one_letter_code
_entity_poly.pdbx_strand_id
1 'polypeptide(L)'
;MSAKSTFLALERALKKGTSKWWEAASLKKYLEHELIPRGLRILIFPPTDTTSQERLQQWEASLQLASNNMIRQLIEIAQEAYEKHREEMDQLNKRIDEANWGNITVKTYEILNNIIDHYEEDIIQRKTENSDVT
;
A
#
# COMPACT_ATOMS: atom_id res chain seq x y z
N MET A 1 16.86 -8.78 3.87
CA MET A 1 16.00 -7.70 4.41
C MET A 1 15.61 -8.07 5.83
N SER A 2 15.72 -7.16 6.80
CA SER A 2 15.27 -7.38 8.18
C SER A 2 13.74 -7.30 8.29
N ALA A 3 13.15 -7.88 9.33
CA ALA A 3 11.72 -7.79 9.63
C ALA A 3 11.21 -6.34 9.57
N LYS A 4 11.94 -5.44 10.23
CA LYS A 4 11.69 -4.00 10.24
C LYS A 4 11.65 -3.42 8.83
N SER A 5 12.58 -3.80 7.97
CA SER A 5 12.60 -3.32 6.58
C SER A 5 11.42 -3.84 5.76
N THR A 6 10.96 -5.08 5.99
CA THR A 6 9.78 -5.65 5.33
C THR A 6 8.49 -4.95 5.78
N PHE A 7 8.32 -4.69 7.08
CA PHE A 7 7.18 -3.94 7.60
C PHE A 7 7.13 -2.50 7.08
N LEU A 8 8.28 -1.81 7.04
CA LEU A 8 8.35 -0.46 6.47
C LEU A 8 8.04 -0.45 4.97
N ALA A 9 8.44 -1.49 4.24
CA ALA A 9 8.08 -1.64 2.83
C ALA A 9 6.57 -1.84 2.67
N LEU A 10 5.95 -2.69 3.50
CA LEU A 10 4.51 -2.94 3.48
C LEU A 10 3.72 -1.68 3.79
N GLU A 11 4.11 -0.93 4.82
CA GLU A 11 3.47 0.34 5.18
C GLU A 11 3.53 1.35 4.01
N ARG A 12 4.66 1.44 3.32
CA ARG A 12 4.81 2.30 2.14
C ARG A 12 3.94 1.85 0.97
N ALA A 13 3.90 0.54 0.70
CA ALA A 13 3.07 -0.03 -0.35
C ALA A 13 1.57 0.24 -0.07
N LEU A 14 1.13 0.01 1.17
CA LEU A 14 -0.22 0.33 1.64
C LEU A 14 -0.55 1.82 1.43
N LYS A 15 0.31 2.74 1.91
CA LYS A 15 0.09 4.18 1.74
C LYS A 15 -0.06 4.57 0.27
N LYS A 16 0.81 4.05 -0.61
CA LYS A 16 0.72 4.31 -2.06
C LYS A 16 -0.54 3.74 -2.67
N GLY A 17 -0.88 2.49 -2.36
CA GLY A 17 -2.10 1.84 -2.83
C GLY A 17 -3.34 2.59 -2.40
N THR A 18 -3.47 2.91 -1.11
CA THR A 18 -4.60 3.70 -0.58
C THR A 18 -4.71 5.06 -1.27
N SER A 19 -3.59 5.76 -1.50
CA SER A 19 -3.59 7.02 -2.23
C SER A 19 -4.15 6.86 -3.66
N LYS A 20 -3.72 5.82 -4.38
CA LYS A 20 -4.18 5.55 -5.76
C LYS A 20 -5.63 5.09 -5.84
N TRP A 21 -6.07 4.32 -4.84
CA TRP A 21 -7.47 3.95 -4.70
C TRP A 21 -8.36 5.20 -4.51
N TRP A 22 -7.96 6.12 -3.61
CA TRP A 22 -8.70 7.36 -3.38
C TRP A 22 -8.72 8.28 -4.60
N GLU A 23 -7.61 8.35 -5.35
CA GLU A 23 -7.53 9.10 -6.60
C GLU A 23 -8.57 8.61 -7.61
N ALA A 24 -8.60 7.29 -7.87
CA ALA A 24 -9.59 6.68 -8.76
C ALA A 24 -11.03 6.85 -8.25
N ALA A 25 -11.27 6.63 -6.95
CA ALA A 25 -12.60 6.76 -6.34
C ALA A 25 -13.13 8.20 -6.44
N SER A 26 -12.27 9.19 -6.20
CA SER A 26 -12.63 10.61 -6.30
C SER A 26 -12.99 10.99 -7.73
N LEU A 27 -12.20 10.55 -8.71
CA LEU A 27 -12.47 10.82 -10.13
C LEU A 27 -13.77 10.13 -10.61
N LYS A 28 -14.07 8.92 -10.12
CA LYS A 28 -15.37 8.27 -10.39
C LYS A 28 -16.54 9.11 -9.89
N LYS A 29 -16.43 9.70 -8.70
CA LYS A 29 -17.46 10.59 -8.16
C LYS A 29 -17.70 11.82 -9.03
N TYR A 30 -16.64 12.37 -9.64
CA TYR A 30 -16.81 13.46 -10.61
C TYR A 30 -17.67 13.03 -11.81
N LEU A 31 -17.39 11.86 -12.39
CA LEU A 31 -18.19 11.33 -13.52
C LEU A 31 -19.64 11.02 -13.10
N GLU A 32 -19.85 10.42 -11.93
CA GLU A 32 -21.19 10.10 -11.40
C GLU A 32 -22.07 11.34 -11.21
N HIS A 33 -21.46 12.48 -10.87
CA HIS A 33 -22.17 13.74 -10.67
C HIS A 33 -22.15 14.64 -11.92
N GLU A 34 -21.68 14.16 -13.06
CA GLU A 34 -21.53 14.95 -14.30
C GLU A 34 -20.68 16.22 -14.09
N LEU A 35 -19.71 16.14 -13.17
CA LEU A 35 -18.82 17.24 -12.81
C LEU A 35 -17.45 17.08 -13.44
N ILE A 36 -16.86 18.20 -13.89
CA ILE A 36 -15.49 18.24 -14.39
C ILE A 36 -14.61 18.99 -13.36
N PRO A 37 -13.57 18.33 -12.79
CA PRO A 37 -12.58 18.98 -11.92
C PRO A 37 -11.99 20.20 -12.61
N ARG A 38 -11.73 21.27 -11.85
CA ARG A 38 -11.22 22.53 -12.42
C ARG A 38 -9.94 22.34 -13.25
N GLY A 39 -9.01 21.50 -12.80
CA GLY A 39 -7.76 21.22 -13.50
C GLY A 39 -7.90 20.41 -14.80
N LEU A 40 -9.07 19.80 -15.05
CA LEU A 40 -9.36 19.01 -16.26
C LEU A 40 -10.38 19.68 -17.17
N ARG A 41 -10.85 20.88 -16.80
CA ARG A 41 -11.82 21.63 -17.59
C ARG A 41 -11.13 22.29 -18.78
N ILE A 42 -11.56 21.93 -19.98
CA ILE A 42 -11.08 22.55 -21.21
C ILE A 42 -11.92 23.80 -21.47
N LEU A 43 -11.27 24.97 -21.50
CA LEU A 43 -11.89 26.27 -21.75
C LEU A 43 -11.28 26.88 -23.02
N ILE A 44 -11.69 26.35 -24.17
CA ILE A 44 -11.27 26.85 -25.47
C ILE A 44 -12.49 27.45 -26.15
N PHE A 45 -12.35 28.62 -26.75
CA PHE A 45 -13.42 29.26 -27.51
C PHE A 45 -13.18 29.05 -29.02
N PRO A 46 -14.25 28.84 -29.81
CA PRO A 46 -14.11 28.74 -31.25
C PRO A 46 -13.60 30.07 -31.83
N PRO A 47 -12.60 30.06 -32.73
CA PRO A 47 -12.00 31.27 -33.28
C PRO A 47 -12.84 31.85 -34.42
N THR A 48 -14.14 32.04 -34.20
CA THR A 48 -15.08 32.52 -35.22
C THR A 48 -16.07 33.53 -34.66
N ASP A 49 -16.08 34.72 -35.26
CA ASP A 49 -16.93 35.85 -34.84
C ASP A 49 -18.43 35.63 -35.14
N THR A 50 -18.76 34.61 -35.93
CA THR A 50 -20.13 34.27 -36.37
C THR A 50 -20.50 32.83 -36.00
N THR A 51 -20.54 32.55 -34.69
CA THR A 51 -20.96 31.24 -34.19
C THR A 51 -22.42 31.29 -33.75
N SER A 52 -23.29 30.51 -34.38
CA SER A 52 -24.67 30.35 -33.89
C SER A 52 -24.67 29.71 -32.49
N GLN A 53 -25.69 30.00 -31.69
CA GLN A 53 -25.82 29.43 -30.34
C GLN A 53 -25.78 27.89 -30.36
N GLU A 54 -26.38 27.27 -31.38
CA GLU A 54 -26.34 25.82 -31.59
C GLU A 54 -24.89 25.29 -31.78
N ARG A 55 -24.07 25.99 -32.57
CA ARG A 55 -22.67 25.60 -32.78
C ARG A 55 -21.83 25.79 -31.52
N LEU A 56 -22.12 26.82 -30.71
CA LEU A 56 -21.48 27.00 -29.40
C LEU A 56 -21.82 25.83 -28.46
N GLN A 57 -23.07 25.39 -28.42
CA GLN A 57 -23.47 24.24 -27.60
C GLN A 57 -22.79 22.94 -28.06
N GLN A 58 -22.71 22.69 -29.37
CA GLN A 58 -22.00 21.52 -29.90
C GLN A 58 -20.49 21.56 -29.58
N TRP A 59 -19.90 22.76 -29.63
CA TRP A 59 -18.52 22.98 -29.24
C TRP A 59 -18.30 22.66 -27.75
N GLU A 60 -19.12 23.23 -26.86
CA GLU A 60 -19.07 22.97 -25.43
C GLU A 60 -19.26 21.49 -25.10
N ALA A 61 -20.21 20.81 -25.75
CA ALA A 61 -20.44 19.38 -25.59
C ALA A 61 -19.20 18.55 -26.01
N SER A 62 -18.52 18.97 -27.08
CA SER A 62 -17.28 18.31 -27.53
C SER A 62 -16.15 18.48 -26.51
N LEU A 63 -16.01 19.67 -25.92
CA LEU A 63 -15.03 19.94 -24.86
C LEU A 63 -15.33 19.14 -23.60
N GLN A 64 -16.60 19.08 -23.18
CA GLN A 64 -17.01 18.26 -22.03
C GLN A 64 -16.73 16.78 -22.26
N LEU A 65 -17.03 16.26 -23.45
CA LEU A 65 -16.73 14.88 -23.81
C LEU A 65 -15.22 14.58 -23.72
N ALA A 66 -14.39 15.49 -24.22
CA ALA A 66 -12.94 15.37 -24.11
C ALA A 66 -12.47 15.35 -22.64
N SER A 67 -12.95 16.28 -21.80
CA SER A 67 -12.67 16.29 -20.36
C SER A 67 -13.10 14.99 -19.67
N ASN A 68 -14.29 14.47 -19.98
CA ASN A 68 -14.78 13.21 -19.43
C ASN A 68 -13.90 12.01 -19.84
N ASN A 69 -13.45 11.98 -21.09
CA ASN A 69 -12.52 10.95 -21.56
C ASN A 69 -11.18 11.03 -20.84
N MET A 70 -10.65 12.23 -20.59
CA MET A 70 -9.44 12.41 -19.78
C MET A 70 -9.62 11.89 -18.36
N ILE A 71 -10.77 12.15 -17.72
CA ILE A 71 -11.07 11.63 -16.38
C ILE A 71 -11.08 10.10 -16.39
N ARG A 72 -11.68 9.46 -17.40
CA ARG A 72 -11.70 7.98 -17.54
C ARG A 72 -10.30 7.40 -17.67
N GLN A 73 -9.45 8.00 -18.51
CA GLN A 73 -8.04 7.57 -18.65
C GLN A 73 -7.27 7.71 -17.32
N LEU A 74 -7.49 8.80 -16.57
CA LEU A 74 -6.86 8.98 -15.27
C LEU A 74 -7.33 7.94 -14.24
N ILE A 75 -8.61 7.55 -14.28
CA ILE A 75 -9.14 6.45 -13.46
C ILE A 75 -8.41 5.14 -13.80
N GLU A 76 -8.27 4.81 -15.08
CA GLU A 76 -7.57 3.60 -15.53
C GLU A 76 -6.12 3.59 -15.03
N ILE A 77 -5.37 4.68 -15.25
CA ILE A 77 -3.98 4.83 -14.77
C ILE A 77 -3.89 4.66 -13.25
N ALA A 78 -4.80 5.27 -12.50
CA ALA A 78 -4.83 5.16 -11.04
C ALA A 78 -5.15 3.73 -10.58
N GLN A 79 -6.05 3.03 -11.28
CA GLN A 79 -6.40 1.63 -11.00
C GLN A 79 -5.25 0.67 -11.32
N GLU A 80 -4.55 0.85 -12.44
CA GLU A 80 -3.35 0.07 -12.78
C GLU A 80 -2.25 0.25 -11.72
N ALA A 81 -2.02 1.49 -11.30
CA ALA A 81 -1.05 1.79 -10.24
C ALA A 81 -1.47 1.19 -8.89
N TYR A 82 -2.77 1.21 -8.57
CA TYR A 82 -3.30 0.54 -7.39
C TYR A 82 -3.04 -0.97 -7.43
N GLU A 83 -3.33 -1.63 -8.54
CA GLU A 83 -3.15 -3.09 -8.66
C GLU A 83 -1.68 -3.48 -8.51
N LYS A 84 -0.76 -2.70 -9.11
CA LYS A 84 0.68 -2.91 -8.91
C LYS A 84 1.10 -2.82 -7.44
N HIS A 85 0.56 -1.85 -6.70
CA HIS A 85 0.84 -1.74 -5.27
C HIS A 85 0.19 -2.86 -4.45
N ARG A 86 -0.98 -3.33 -4.87
CA ARG A 86 -1.66 -4.48 -4.26
C ARG A 86 -0.85 -5.77 -4.43
N GLU A 87 -0.33 -6.03 -5.61
CA GLU A 87 0.58 -7.16 -5.86
C GLU A 87 1.84 -7.08 -4.99
N GLU A 88 2.44 -5.88 -4.86
CA GLU A 88 3.57 -5.63 -3.97
C GLU A 88 3.23 -5.94 -2.50
N MET A 89 2.04 -5.54 -2.04
CA MET A 89 1.55 -5.84 -0.70
C MET A 89 1.37 -7.35 -0.48
N ASP A 90 0.78 -8.06 -1.44
CA ASP A 90 0.55 -9.50 -1.34
C ASP A 90 1.87 -10.28 -1.26
N GLN A 91 2.88 -9.86 -2.04
CA GLN A 91 4.23 -10.43 -1.96
C GLN A 91 4.89 -10.16 -0.60
N LEU A 92 4.74 -8.96 -0.05
CA LEU A 92 5.30 -8.59 1.25
C LEU A 92 4.60 -9.34 2.39
N ASN A 93 3.27 -9.49 2.33
CA ASN A 93 2.49 -10.28 3.29
C ASN A 93 2.92 -11.75 3.28
N LYS A 94 3.03 -12.35 2.09
CA LYS A 94 3.52 -13.73 1.96
C LYS A 94 4.90 -13.91 2.59
N ARG A 95 5.81 -12.94 2.40
CA ARG A 95 7.14 -12.97 3.02
C ARG A 95 7.11 -12.82 4.55
N ILE A 96 6.14 -12.06 5.09
CA ILE A 96 5.93 -11.96 6.53
C ILE A 96 5.44 -13.29 7.09
N ASP A 97 4.52 -13.94 6.39
CA ASP A 97 3.98 -15.26 6.77
C ASP A 97 5.07 -16.35 6.70
N GLU A 98 5.85 -16.37 5.62
CA GLU A 98 6.98 -17.30 5.42
C GLU A 98 8.10 -17.10 6.45
N ALA A 99 8.27 -15.88 6.97
CA ALA A 99 9.28 -15.60 8.00
C ALA A 99 8.97 -16.31 9.34
N ASN A 100 7.80 -16.93 9.49
CA ASN A 100 7.42 -17.85 10.55
C ASN A 100 7.92 -17.43 11.94
N TRP A 101 7.68 -16.16 12.29
CA TRP A 101 8.20 -15.52 13.50
C TRP A 101 7.85 -16.29 14.77
N GLY A 102 6.68 -16.91 14.82
CA GLY A 102 6.30 -17.79 15.94
C GLY A 102 7.26 -18.98 16.11
N ASN A 103 7.71 -19.59 15.02
CA ASN A 103 8.66 -20.71 15.05
C ASN A 103 10.07 -20.26 15.45
N ILE A 104 10.50 -19.07 15.01
CA ILE A 104 11.76 -18.47 15.45
C ILE A 104 11.72 -18.19 16.96
N THR A 105 10.63 -17.59 17.47
CA THR A 105 10.47 -17.29 18.90
C THR A 105 10.45 -18.57 19.74
N VAL A 106 9.69 -19.60 19.32
CA VAL A 106 9.64 -20.90 20.02
C VAL A 106 11.02 -21.56 20.07
N LYS A 107 11.72 -21.66 18.94
CA LYS A 107 13.08 -22.22 18.90
C LYS A 107 14.07 -21.44 19.76
N THR A 108 13.96 -20.11 19.76
CA THR A 108 14.84 -19.27 20.60
C THR A 108 14.57 -19.49 22.08
N TYR A 109 13.29 -19.65 22.46
CA TYR A 109 12.89 -19.96 23.83
C TYR A 109 13.37 -21.34 24.28
N GLU A 110 13.25 -22.37 23.43
CA GLU A 110 13.78 -23.72 23.69
C GLU A 110 15.30 -23.69 23.92
N ILE A 111 16.05 -22.97 23.08
CA ILE A 111 17.50 -22.82 23.22
C ILE A 111 17.84 -22.12 24.55
N LEU A 112 17.12 -21.05 24.90
CA LEU A 112 17.36 -20.32 26.14
C LEU A 112 17.09 -21.17 27.38
N ASN A 113 16.01 -21.96 27.39
CA ASN A 113 15.71 -22.86 28.51
C ASN A 113 16.77 -23.94 28.65
N ASN A 114 17.22 -24.57 27.56
CA ASN A 114 18.29 -25.57 27.62
C ASN A 114 19.59 -24.98 28.21
N ILE A 115 19.89 -23.70 27.90
CA ILE A 115 21.05 -23.00 28.46
C ILE A 115 20.84 -22.74 29.96
N ILE A 116 19.64 -22.32 30.37
CA ILE A 116 19.30 -22.09 31.79
C ILE A 116 19.43 -23.40 32.57
N ASP A 117 18.82 -24.49 32.09
CA ASP A 117 18.84 -25.80 32.72
C ASP A 117 20.29 -26.29 32.90
N HIS A 118 21.14 -26.13 31.87
CA HIS A 118 22.55 -26.48 31.95
C HIS A 118 23.29 -25.67 33.03
N TYR A 119 23.03 -24.36 33.13
CA TYR A 119 23.64 -23.53 34.18
C TYR A 119 23.13 -23.87 35.58
N GLU A 120 21.86 -24.25 35.71
CA GLU A 120 21.30 -24.69 36.99
C GLU A 120 21.95 -26.00 37.46
N GLU A 121 22.12 -26.97 36.57
CA GLU A 121 22.84 -28.21 36.84
C GLU A 121 24.30 -27.96 37.29
N ASP A 122 25.02 -27.10 36.58
CA ASP A 122 26.38 -26.68 36.93
C ASP A 122 26.46 -26.04 38.33
N ILE A 123 25.49 -25.18 38.67
CA ILE A 123 25.42 -24.54 40.00
C ILE A 123 25.15 -25.58 41.08
N ILE A 124 24.24 -26.53 40.84
CA ILE A 124 23.92 -27.61 41.78
C ILE A 124 25.16 -28.47 42.02
N GLN A 125 25.84 -28.93 40.97
CA GLN A 125 27.06 -29.73 41.07
C GLN A 125 28.12 -29.06 41.93
N ARG A 126 28.42 -27.77 41.65
CA ARG A 126 29.40 -27.00 42.43
C ARG A 126 29.00 -26.78 43.89
N LYS A 127 27.70 -26.75 44.21
CA LYS A 127 27.24 -26.65 45.60
C LYS A 127 27.38 -27.97 46.35
N THR A 128 27.08 -29.10 45.71
CA THR A 128 27.30 -30.44 46.28
C THR A 128 28.78 -30.71 46.50
N GLU A 129 29.64 -30.42 45.52
CA GLU A 129 31.10 -30.60 45.65
C GLU A 129 31.71 -29.75 46.78
N ASN A 130 31.18 -28.56 47.05
CA ASN A 130 31.64 -27.74 48.17
C ASN A 130 31.04 -28.15 49.53
N SER A 131 29.94 -28.91 49.56
CA SER A 131 29.32 -29.38 50.81
C SER A 131 29.98 -30.66 51.34
N ASP A 132 30.53 -31.50 50.46
CA ASP A 132 31.25 -32.74 50.82
C ASP A 132 32.69 -32.49 51.34
N VAL A 133 33.16 -31.25 51.39
CA VAL A 133 34.53 -30.84 51.80
C VAL A 133 34.57 -30.19 53.21
N THR A 134 33.44 -30.19 53.93
CA THR A 134 33.32 -29.69 55.33
C THR A 134 32.88 -30.78 56.29
#